data_AF-A0A5E4Z257-F1
#
_entry.id   AF-A0A5E4Z257-F1
#
_cell.length_a   1.000
_cell.length_b   1.000
_cell.length_c   1.000
_cell.angle_alpha   90.00
_cell.angle_beta   90.00
_cell.angle_gamma   90.00
#
_symmetry.space_group_name_H-M   'P 1'
#
loop_
_entity.id
_entity.type
_entity.pdbx_description
1 polymer ?
#
loop_
_entity_poly.entity_id
_entity_poly.type
_entity_poly.pdbx_seq_one_letter_code
_entity_poly.pdbx_strand_id
1 'polypeptide(L)' 'MEVLQPSSYPLRMPADLRNFLQEKADRLDRSLHWVIVNTLNDARKKESRTKAEER' A
#
# COMPACT_ATOMS: atom_id res chain seq x y z
N MET A 1 -12.28 -19.09 17.61
CA MET A 1 -11.95 -18.48 16.30
C MET A 1 -11.34 -17.13 16.59
N GLU A 2 -10.02 -16.99 16.48
CA GLU A 2 -9.37 -15.68 16.62
C GLU A 2 -9.70 -14.84 15.40
N VAL A 3 -10.53 -13.82 15.61
CA VAL A 3 -10.85 -12.84 14.58
C VAL A 3 -9.59 -11.97 14.44
N LEU A 4 -8.78 -12.23 13.41
CA LEU A 4 -7.69 -11.33 13.02
C LEU A 4 -8.31 -9.98 12.67
N GLN A 5 -8.45 -9.10 13.67
CA GLN A 5 -8.87 -7.75 13.41
C GLN A 5 -7.84 -7.12 12.47
N PRO A 6 -8.27 -6.49 11.35
CA PRO A 6 -7.35 -5.75 10.52
C PRO A 6 -6.79 -4.65 11.41
N SER A 7 -5.56 -4.86 11.86
CA SER A 7 -4.88 -3.94 12.73
C SER A 7 -4.57 -2.71 11.90
N SER A 8 -5.47 -1.72 11.99
CA SER A 8 -5.34 -0.43 11.34
C SER A 8 -4.26 0.35 12.09
N TYR A 9 -3.01 -0.05 11.90
CA TYR A 9 -1.88 0.66 12.43
C TYR A 9 -1.73 1.98 11.66
N PRO A 10 -1.69 3.12 12.35
CA PRO A 10 -1.48 4.39 11.68
C PRO A 10 -0.06 4.43 11.11
N LEU A 11 0.05 4.35 9.79
CA LEU A 11 1.30 4.53 9.07
C LEU A 11 1.64 6.03 9.05
N ARG A 12 2.76 6.40 9.67
CA ARG A 12 3.33 7.75 9.46
C ARG A 12 3.98 7.81 8.09
N MET A 13 3.69 8.87 7.36
CA MET A 13 4.18 9.08 6.01
C MET A 13 4.53 10.56 5.81
N PRO A 14 5.58 10.89 5.04
CA PRO A 14 5.86 12.27 4.63
C PRO A 14 4.65 12.91 3.95
N ALA A 15 4.44 14.21 4.19
CA ALA A 15 3.30 14.94 3.66
C ALA A 15 3.23 14.89 2.13
N ASP A 16 4.39 15.02 1.47
CA ASP A 16 4.52 14.94 0.01
C ASP A 16 4.01 13.61 -0.55
N LEU A 17 4.48 12.49 0.00
CA LEU A 17 4.06 11.16 -0.43
C LEU A 17 2.57 10.91 -0.15
N ARG A 18 2.06 11.41 0.99
CA ARG A 18 0.63 11.35 1.29
C ARG A 18 -0.19 12.11 0.26
N ASN A 19 0.22 13.32 -0.12
CA ASN A 19 -0.49 14.15 -1.10
C ASN A 19 -0.48 13.48 -2.46
N PHE A 20 0.67 12.96 -2.90
CA PHE A 20 0.77 12.19 -4.15
C PHE A 20 -0.20 11.00 -4.18
N LEU A 21 -0.28 10.22 -3.09
CA LEU A 21 -1.20 9.09 -3.01
C LEU A 21 -2.67 9.53 -2.90
N GLN A 22 -2.94 10.69 -2.29
CA GLN A 22 -4.28 11.27 -2.22
C GLN A 22 -4.76 11.70 -3.61
N GLU A 23 -3.95 12.43 -4.38
CA GLU A 23 -4.28 12.80 -5.75
C GLU A 23 -4.56 11.56 -6.63
N LYS A 24 -3.76 10.51 -6.44
CA LYS A 24 -3.98 9.23 -7.12
C LYS A 24 -5.30 8.58 -6.69
N ALA A 25 -5.66 8.67 -5.42
CA ALA A 25 -6.93 8.15 -4.90
C ALA A 25 -8.12 8.90 -5.49
N ASP A 26 -8.04 10.23 -5.57
CA ASP A 26 -9.07 11.09 -6.14
C ASP A 26 -9.28 10.80 -7.63
N ARG A 27 -8.19 10.62 -8.40
CA ARG A 27 -8.26 10.25 -9.83
C ARG A 27 -8.89 8.88 -10.08
N LEU A 28 -8.78 7.96 -9.12
CA LEU A 28 -9.28 6.59 -9.23
C LEU A 28 -10.68 6.41 -8.62
N ASP A 29 -11.24 7.47 -8.01
CA ASP A 29 -12.46 7.40 -7.19
C ASP A 29 -12.37 6.29 -6.12
N ARG A 30 -11.24 6.24 -5.41
CA ARG A 30 -10.96 5.25 -4.35
C ARG A 30 -10.53 5.93 -3.07
N SER A 31 -10.58 5.19 -1.96
CA SER A 31 -10.05 5.66 -0.69
C SER A 31 -8.51 5.64 -0.68
N LEU A 32 -7.90 6.60 0.02
CA LEU A 32 -6.46 6.66 0.22
C LEU A 32 -5.91 5.35 0.81
N HIS A 33 -6.64 4.76 1.77
CA HIS A 33 -6.26 3.46 2.36
C HIS A 33 -6.16 2.36 1.30
N TRP A 34 -7.14 2.27 0.39
CA TRP A 34 -7.12 1.28 -0.68
C TRP A 34 -5.90 1.48 -1.59
N VAL A 35 -5.57 2.73 -1.94
CA VAL A 35 -4.40 3.04 -2.77
C VAL A 35 -3.09 2.69 -2.07
N ILE A 36 -2.96 2.96 -0.78
CA ILE A 36 -1.80 2.60 0.03
C ILE A 36 -1.61 1.08 0.03
N VAL A 37 -2.66 0.31 0.38
CA VAL A 37 -2.60 -1.15 0.43
C VAL A 37 -2.29 -1.75 -0.94
N ASN A 38 -2.89 -1.22 -2.00
CA ASN A 38 -2.64 -1.69 -3.36
C ASN A 38 -1.19 -1.44 -3.79
N THR A 39 -0.65 -0.26 -3.49
CA THR A 39 0.74 0.11 -3.83
C THR A 39 1.76 -0.73 -3.05
N LEU A 40 1.52 -0.99 -1.76
CA LEU A 40 2.39 -1.85 -0.94
C LEU A 40 2.36 -3.31 -1.43
N ASN A 41 1.20 -3.83 -1.81
CA ASN A 41 1.08 -5.18 -2.36
C ASN A 41 1.80 -5.31 -3.71
N ASP A 42 1.74 -4.28 -4.56
CA ASP A 42 2.47 -4.23 -5.83
C ASP A 42 3.99 -4.24 -5.59
N ALA A 43 4.48 -3.41 -4.66
CA ALA A 43 5.89 -3.39 -4.26
C ALA A 43 6.36 -4.75 -3.72
N ARG A 44 5.57 -5.39 -2.85
CA ARG A 44 5.86 -6.72 -2.31
C ARG A 44 5.98 -7.79 -3.41
N LYS A 45 5.09 -7.76 -4.41
CA LYS A 45 5.14 -8.68 -5.56
C LYS A 45 6.37 -8.47 -6.41
N LYS A 46 6.76 -7.20 -6.65
CA LYS A 46 7.98 -6.85 -7.38
C LYS A 46 9.22 -7.37 -6.68
N GLU A 47 9.35 -7.14 -5.38
CA GLU A 47 10.49 -7.64 -4.60
C GLU A 47 10.56 -9.18 -4.61
N SER A 48 9.41 -9.86 -4.50
CA SER A 48 9.35 -11.32 -4.53
C SER A 48 9.76 -11.90 -5.88
N ARG A 49 9.51 -11.19 -6.99
CA ARG A 49 9.97 -11.59 -8.33
C ARG A 49 11.48 -11.43 -8.48
N THR A 50 12.03 -10.30 -8.05
CA THR A 50 13.48 -10.06 -8.11
C THR A 50 14.25 -11.14 -7.32
N LYS A 51 13.78 -11.50 -6.13
CA LYS A 51 14.39 -12.58 -5.31
C LYS A 51 14.27 -13.98 -5.92
N ALA A 52 13.31 -14.21 -6.82
CA ALA A 52 13.14 -15.48 -7.51
C ALA A 52 14.01 -15.60 -8.77
N GLU A 53 14.41 -14.47 -9.37
CA GLU A 53 15.34 -14.43 -10.51
C GLU A 53 16.81 -14.51 -10.08
N GLU A 54 17.13 -14.17 -8.82
CA GLU A 54 18.47 -14.28 -8.24
C GLU A 54 18.81 -15.67 -7.68
N ARG A 55 17.88 -16.65 -7.74
CA ARG A 55 18.06 -18.04 -7.27
C ARG A 55 18.10 -19.02 -8.43
#